data_AF-A0A5C6RKH0-F1
#
_entry.id   AF-A0A5C6RKH0-F1
#
_cell.length_a   1.000
_cell.length_b   1.000
_cell.length_c   1.000
_cell.angle_alpha   90.00
_cell.angle_beta   90.00
_cell.angle_gamma   90.00
#
_symmetry.space_group_name_H-M   'P 1'
#
loop_
_entity.id
_entity.type
_entity.pdbx_description
1 polymer ?
#
loop_
_entity_poly.entity_id
_entity_poly.type
_entity_poly.pdbx_seq_one_letter_code
_entity_poly.pdbx_strand_id
1 'polypeptide(L)'
;MRNFNYPLITTLFAFLFCSFSVLHGQGASKTLVKSFNLQGLSAVALQLDAPTEVAHWDNNTVRIQLSIALDSGSEALIKSLVRAGRYNLQGEELGQVYTITAPNIGREVKIGGKVLEESISVSVFLPRGVQFEAPAKEEGALSAEDSM
;
A
#
# COMPACT_ATOMS: atom_id res chain seq x y z
N MET A 1 24.21 34.37 -63.21
CA MET A 1 23.07 33.44 -63.23
C MET A 1 23.27 32.41 -62.14
N ARG A 2 22.40 32.41 -61.12
CA ARG A 2 22.41 31.50 -59.97
C ARG A 2 21.81 30.16 -60.37
N ASN A 3 22.48 29.05 -60.07
CA ASN A 3 21.83 27.76 -59.92
C ASN A 3 22.30 27.15 -58.59
N PHE A 4 21.47 27.33 -57.57
CA PHE A 4 21.58 26.68 -56.26
C PHE A 4 21.06 25.25 -56.41
N ASN A 5 21.91 24.24 -56.23
CA ASN A 5 21.53 22.83 -56.22
C ASN A 5 21.94 22.20 -54.90
N TYR A 6 21.00 22.07 -53.96
CA TYR A 6 20.99 21.16 -52.81
C TYR A 6 19.51 21.04 -52.36
N PRO A 7 19.01 19.96 -51.71
CA PRO A 7 19.64 18.68 -51.35
C PRO A 7 18.69 17.43 -51.40
N LEU A 8 19.10 16.32 -52.03
CA LEU A 8 18.39 15.03 -51.94
C LEU A 8 18.83 14.19 -50.72
N ILE A 9 19.84 14.67 -49.96
CA ILE A 9 20.46 13.95 -48.82
C ILE A 9 19.82 14.34 -47.47
N THR A 10 19.10 15.47 -47.38
CA THR A 10 18.57 15.96 -46.10
C THR A 10 17.25 15.27 -45.68
N THR A 11 16.57 14.58 -46.60
CA THR A 11 15.29 13.90 -46.31
C THR A 11 15.44 12.54 -45.63
N LEU A 12 16.64 11.95 -45.59
CA LEU A 12 16.88 10.63 -44.98
C LEU A 12 17.17 10.71 -43.47
N PHE A 13 17.45 11.89 -42.92
CA PHE A 13 17.74 12.08 -41.50
C PHE A 13 16.49 12.37 -40.65
N ALA A 14 15.33 12.57 -41.27
CA ALA A 14 14.09 12.95 -40.59
C ALA A 14 13.24 11.77 -40.07
N PHE A 15 13.68 10.52 -40.27
CA PHE A 15 12.90 9.33 -39.88
C PHE A 15 13.44 8.60 -38.63
N LEU A 16 14.51 9.09 -38.02
CA LEU A 16 15.14 8.47 -36.85
C LEU A 16 14.70 9.13 -35.52
N PHE A 17 13.41 9.46 -35.37
CA PHE A 17 12.89 10.06 -34.13
C PHE A 17 11.56 9.48 -33.62
N CYS A 18 11.07 8.38 -34.21
CA CYS A 18 9.90 7.67 -33.71
C CYS A 18 10.30 6.29 -33.22
N SER A 19 10.54 6.15 -31.91
CA SER A 19 10.15 4.99 -31.07
C SER A 19 10.85 5.07 -29.71
N PHE A 20 10.58 6.12 -28.92
CA PHE A 20 10.71 5.99 -27.47
C PHE A 20 9.34 5.58 -26.93
N SER A 21 8.96 4.33 -27.19
CA SER A 21 7.77 3.72 -26.58
C SER A 21 8.06 3.60 -25.09
N VAL A 22 7.54 4.54 -24.29
CA VAL A 22 7.58 4.43 -22.84
C VAL A 22 6.73 3.22 -22.46
N LEU A 23 7.39 2.10 -22.16
CA LEU A 23 6.83 0.94 -21.49
C LEU A 23 6.40 1.38 -20.08
N HIS A 24 5.20 1.95 -19.96
CA HIS A 24 4.53 2.03 -18.66
C HIS A 24 4.10 0.61 -18.30
N GLY A 25 4.82 -0.02 -17.37
CA GLY A 25 4.36 -1.27 -16.76
C GLY A 25 2.94 -1.10 -16.23
N GLN A 26 2.05 -2.05 -16.55
CA GLN A 26 0.61 -1.99 -16.24
C GLN A 26 0.28 -2.26 -14.75
N GLY A 27 1.24 -2.02 -13.85
CA GLY A 27 1.03 -2.10 -12.42
C GLY A 27 0.52 -0.76 -11.90
N ALA A 28 -0.49 -0.79 -11.05
CA ALA A 28 -0.97 0.40 -10.36
C ALA A 28 -0.46 0.38 -8.92
N SER A 29 -0.01 1.51 -8.40
CA SER A 29 0.36 1.64 -6.99
C SER A 29 -0.23 2.89 -6.36
N LYS A 30 -0.44 2.84 -5.05
CA LYS A 30 -0.92 3.98 -4.26
C LYS A 30 -0.45 3.88 -2.82
N THR A 31 -0.03 5.01 -2.27
CA THR A 31 0.21 5.15 -0.83
C THR A 31 -0.98 5.86 -0.18
N LEU A 32 -1.47 5.29 0.91
CA LEU A 32 -2.48 5.88 1.79
C LEU A 32 -1.81 6.26 3.12
N VAL A 33 -2.25 7.36 3.71
CA VAL A 33 -1.72 7.83 4.99
C VAL A 33 -2.88 8.05 5.94
N LYS A 34 -2.78 7.46 7.14
CA LYS A 34 -3.74 7.69 8.21
C LYS A 34 -3.01 8.00 9.51
N SER A 35 -3.49 9.03 10.21
CA SER A 35 -2.98 9.42 11.52
C SER A 35 -3.97 9.02 12.62
N PHE A 36 -3.42 8.60 13.75
CA PHE A 36 -4.15 8.22 14.96
C PHE A 36 -3.63 9.02 16.14
N ASN A 37 -4.54 9.48 16.99
CA ASN A 37 -4.20 10.06 18.27
C ASN A 37 -4.30 8.95 19.33
N LEU A 38 -3.24 8.80 20.13
CA LEU A 38 -3.12 7.72 21.10
C LEU A 38 -3.95 7.92 22.37
N GLN A 39 -4.68 9.02 22.49
CA GLN A 39 -5.54 9.31 23.65
C GLN A 39 -4.79 9.26 25.00
N GLY A 40 -3.46 9.48 24.98
CA GLY A 40 -2.59 9.41 26.16
C GLY A 40 -1.92 8.05 26.39
N LEU A 41 -2.21 7.03 25.58
CA LEU A 41 -1.55 5.73 25.64
C LEU A 41 -0.12 5.80 25.10
N SER A 42 0.76 5.01 25.71
CA SER A 42 2.18 4.92 25.36
C SER A 42 2.53 3.66 24.57
N ALA A 43 1.55 2.81 24.27
CA ALA A 43 1.74 1.55 23.54
C ALA A 43 0.77 1.45 22.36
N VAL A 44 1.25 0.88 21.26
CA VAL A 44 0.51 0.75 19.99
C VAL A 44 0.72 -0.63 19.41
N ALA A 45 -0.37 -1.30 19.03
CA ALA A 45 -0.33 -2.57 18.31
C ALA A 45 -0.95 -2.41 16.92
N LEU A 46 -0.34 -3.04 15.91
CA LEU A 46 -0.90 -3.14 14.55
C LEU A 46 -1.29 -4.59 14.26
N GLN A 47 -2.58 -4.83 14.07
CA GLN A 47 -3.14 -6.10 13.65
C GLN A 47 -3.37 -6.10 12.14
N LEU A 48 -2.29 -6.36 11.41
CA LEU A 48 -2.30 -6.51 9.96
C LEU A 48 -1.17 -7.45 9.55
N ASP A 49 -1.52 -8.51 8.82
CA ASP A 49 -0.56 -9.44 8.24
C ASP A 49 0.04 -8.84 6.96
N ALA A 50 1.03 -7.96 7.13
CA ALA A 50 1.78 -7.35 6.05
C ALA A 50 3.20 -6.98 6.51
N PRO A 51 4.19 -6.94 5.59
CA PRO A 51 5.51 -6.40 5.89
C PRO A 51 5.41 -5.02 6.53
N THR A 52 5.94 -4.90 7.74
CA THR A 52 5.79 -3.70 8.58
C THR A 52 7.16 -3.16 8.96
N GLU A 53 7.38 -1.89 8.65
CA GLU A 53 8.53 -1.11 9.09
C GLU A 53 8.12 -0.12 10.16
N VAL A 54 8.89 -0.01 11.24
CA VAL A 54 8.60 0.91 12.35
C VAL A 54 9.71 1.95 12.44
N ALA A 55 9.32 3.22 12.48
CA ALA A 55 10.20 4.36 12.63
C ALA A 55 9.67 5.32 13.69
N HIS A 56 10.58 6.06 14.33
CA HIS A 56 10.20 7.16 15.22
C HIS A 56 10.26 8.50 14.49
N TRP A 57 9.40 9.43 14.90
CA TRP A 57 9.34 10.77 14.34
C TRP A 57 8.95 11.82 15.39
N ASP A 58 9.23 13.08 15.07
CA ASP A 58 8.96 14.21 15.96
C ASP A 58 7.52 14.73 15.77
N ASN A 59 6.56 13.90 16.19
CA ASN A 59 5.14 14.24 16.17
C ASN A 59 4.43 13.59 17.37
N ASN A 60 3.24 14.09 17.73
CA ASN A 60 2.42 13.57 18.83
C ASN A 60 1.35 12.56 18.36
N THR A 61 1.27 12.28 17.07
CA THR A 61 0.36 11.29 16.50
C THR A 61 1.14 10.09 15.99
N VAL A 62 0.47 8.94 15.95
CA VAL A 62 0.94 7.81 15.14
C VAL A 62 0.50 8.04 13.72
N ARG A 63 1.41 7.82 12.76
CA ARG A 63 1.08 7.82 11.34
C ARG A 63 1.33 6.43 10.78
N ILE A 64 0.34 5.90 10.08
CA ILE A 64 0.44 4.67 9.31
C ILE A 64 0.44 5.03 7.84
N GLN A 65 1.47 4.60 7.12
CA GLN A 65 1.52 4.64 5.67
C GLN A 65 1.29 3.24 5.13
N LEU A 66 0.28 3.09 4.28
CA LEU A 66 -0.05 1.84 3.61
C LEU A 66 0.31 1.97 2.14
N SER A 67 1.29 1.19 1.69
CA SER A 67 1.70 1.13 0.30
C SER A 67 1.03 -0.06 -0.37
N ILE A 68 0.24 0.20 -1.41
CA ILE A 68 -0.55 -0.79 -2.13
C ILE A 68 -0.02 -0.86 -3.56
N ALA A 69 0.22 -2.07 -4.05
CA ALA A 69 0.53 -2.33 -5.46
C ALA A 69 -0.38 -3.45 -5.98
N LEU A 70 -0.88 -3.28 -7.20
CA LEU A 70 -1.61 -4.31 -7.94
C LEU A 70 -0.72 -4.78 -9.10
N ASP A 71 -0.50 -6.10 -9.18
CA ASP A 71 0.29 -6.72 -10.24
C ASP A 71 -0.42 -6.63 -11.60
N SER A 72 -1.74 -6.76 -11.57
CA SER A 72 -2.62 -6.50 -12.71
C SER A 72 -3.79 -5.63 -12.27
N GLY A 73 -3.78 -4.34 -12.62
CA GLY A 73 -4.84 -3.44 -12.22
C GLY A 73 -4.63 -2.00 -12.68
N SER A 74 -5.70 -1.22 -12.63
CA SER A 74 -5.64 0.21 -12.92
C SER A 74 -5.67 1.04 -11.63
N GLU A 75 -5.15 2.25 -11.69
CA GLU A 75 -5.29 3.21 -10.58
C GLU A 75 -6.76 3.47 -10.23
N ALA A 76 -7.66 3.38 -11.22
CA ALA A 76 -9.10 3.50 -11.01
C ALA A 76 -9.65 2.35 -10.14
N LEU A 77 -9.13 1.12 -10.32
CA LEU A 77 -9.48 -0.02 -9.47
C LEU A 77 -9.00 0.21 -8.03
N ILE A 78 -7.75 0.65 -7.81
CA ILE A 78 -7.27 1.00 -6.46
C ILE A 78 -8.17 2.07 -5.83
N LYS A 79 -8.50 3.13 -6.57
CA LYS A 79 -9.41 4.18 -6.09
C LYS A 79 -10.78 3.63 -5.71
N SER A 80 -11.32 2.69 -6.48
CA SER A 80 -12.59 2.02 -6.17
C SER A 80 -12.50 1.21 -4.86
N LEU A 81 -11.43 0.42 -4.69
CA LEU A 81 -11.19 -0.38 -3.48
C LEU A 81 -10.99 0.50 -2.23
N VAL A 82 -10.29 1.63 -2.38
CA VAL A 82 -10.16 2.65 -1.33
C VAL A 82 -11.53 3.20 -0.93
N ARG A 83 -12.36 3.58 -1.91
CA ARG A 83 -13.72 4.10 -1.65
C ARG A 83 -14.63 3.05 -1.01
N ALA A 84 -14.46 1.78 -1.38
CA ALA A 84 -15.16 0.65 -0.77
C ALA A 84 -14.68 0.33 0.66
N GLY A 85 -13.65 1.02 1.15
CA GLY A 85 -13.14 0.84 2.51
C GLY A 85 -12.28 -0.41 2.70
N ARG A 86 -11.77 -1.03 1.61
CA ARG A 86 -10.89 -2.21 1.68
C ARG A 86 -9.66 -1.96 2.55
N TYR A 87 -9.06 -0.78 2.39
CA TYR A 87 -7.84 -0.38 3.08
C TYR A 87 -8.12 0.53 4.29
N ASN A 88 -9.35 0.54 4.81
CA ASN A 88 -9.67 1.37 5.96
C ASN A 88 -9.08 0.75 7.23
N LEU A 89 -8.20 1.50 7.89
CA LEU A 89 -7.66 1.15 9.19
C LEU A 89 -8.59 1.68 10.29
N GLN A 90 -8.82 0.92 11.35
CA GLN A 90 -9.61 1.32 12.50
C GLN A 90 -8.70 1.37 13.73
N GLY A 91 -8.96 2.29 14.65
CA GLY A 91 -8.18 2.45 15.87
C GLY A 91 -9.11 2.37 17.06
N GLU A 92 -8.76 1.54 18.03
CA GLU A 92 -9.52 1.32 19.25
C GLU A 92 -8.59 1.23 20.46
N GLU A 93 -9.12 1.57 21.63
CA GLU A 93 -8.41 1.42 22.90
C GLU A 93 -8.77 0.07 23.50
N LEU A 94 -7.77 -0.81 23.66
CA LEU A 94 -7.91 -2.10 24.33
C LEU A 94 -6.97 -2.13 25.53
N GLY A 95 -7.52 -1.82 26.71
CA GLY A 95 -6.77 -1.84 27.97
C GLY A 95 -5.77 -0.68 28.09
N GLN A 96 -4.49 -0.95 27.87
CA GLN A 96 -3.40 0.05 27.94
C GLN A 96 -2.70 0.25 26.59
N VAL A 97 -3.24 -0.36 25.52
CA VAL A 97 -2.65 -0.39 24.18
C VAL A 97 -3.64 0.18 23.18
N TYR A 98 -3.15 1.09 22.32
CA TYR A 98 -3.92 1.57 21.19
C TYR A 98 -3.79 0.58 20.03
N THR A 99 -4.88 -0.12 19.71
CA THR A 99 -4.90 -1.19 18.72
C THR A 99 -5.39 -0.65 17.38
N ILE A 100 -4.60 -0.86 16.33
CA ILE A 100 -4.93 -0.50 14.95
C ILE A 100 -5.22 -1.77 14.16
N THR A 101 -6.40 -1.88 13.57
CA THR A 101 -6.86 -3.06 12.82
C THR A 101 -7.23 -2.71 11.37
N ALA A 102 -7.21 -3.70 10.49
CA ALA A 102 -7.56 -3.56 9.08
C ALA A 102 -8.58 -4.62 8.63
N PRO A 103 -9.86 -4.52 9.04
CA PRO A 103 -10.82 -5.63 8.98
C PRO A 103 -11.16 -6.11 7.55
N ASN A 104 -10.94 -5.27 6.54
CA ASN A 104 -11.34 -5.57 5.15
C ASN A 104 -10.19 -6.02 4.24
N ILE A 105 -8.93 -5.96 4.71
CA ILE A 105 -7.76 -6.31 3.88
C ILE A 105 -7.67 -7.82 3.65
N GLY A 106 -7.86 -8.64 4.70
CA GLY A 106 -7.76 -10.11 4.61
C GLY A 106 -8.90 -10.81 3.85
N ARG A 107 -9.87 -10.06 3.30
CA ARG A 107 -11.01 -10.63 2.58
C ARG A 107 -10.66 -10.85 1.11
N GLU A 108 -10.95 -12.03 0.58
CA GLU A 108 -10.81 -12.32 -0.86
C GLU A 108 -11.73 -11.42 -1.69
N VAL A 109 -11.19 -10.82 -2.75
CA VAL A 109 -11.93 -10.02 -3.73
C VAL A 109 -11.70 -10.60 -5.12
N LYS A 110 -12.77 -10.72 -5.90
CA LYS A 110 -12.70 -11.16 -7.29
C LYS A 110 -13.10 -10.06 -8.25
N ILE A 111 -12.32 -9.88 -9.31
CA ILE A 111 -12.60 -8.94 -10.41
C ILE A 111 -12.64 -9.74 -11.71
N GLY A 112 -13.79 -9.75 -12.38
CA GLY A 112 -13.96 -10.53 -13.61
C GLY A 112 -13.75 -12.04 -13.43
N GLY A 113 -14.07 -12.59 -12.25
CA GLY A 113 -13.92 -14.02 -11.92
C GLY A 113 -12.51 -14.44 -11.48
N LYS A 114 -11.51 -13.54 -11.53
CA LYS A 114 -10.15 -13.81 -11.02
C LYS A 114 -9.97 -13.20 -9.64
N VAL A 115 -9.22 -13.88 -8.78
CA VAL A 115 -8.79 -13.32 -7.49
C VAL A 115 -7.90 -12.12 -7.74
N LEU A 116 -8.14 -11.04 -7.01
CA LEU A 116 -7.30 -9.85 -7.04
C LEU A 116 -6.02 -10.13 -6.26
N GLU A 117 -4.89 -10.09 -6.95
CA GLU A 117 -3.56 -10.15 -6.33
C GLU A 117 -3.08 -8.73 -6.03
N GLU A 118 -2.74 -8.49 -4.77
CA GLU A 118 -2.26 -7.20 -4.28
C GLU A 118 -1.07 -7.40 -3.33
N SER A 119 -0.10 -6.49 -3.43
CA SER A 119 1.03 -6.40 -2.51
C SER A 119 0.83 -5.20 -1.60
N ILE A 120 0.80 -5.43 -0.29
CA ILE A 120 0.60 -4.40 0.73
C ILE A 120 1.82 -4.37 1.63
N SER A 121 2.37 -3.18 1.88
CA SER A 121 3.38 -2.95 2.91
C SER A 121 3.02 -1.75 3.79
N VAL A 122 3.52 -1.75 5.01
CA VAL A 122 3.15 -0.78 6.04
C VAL A 122 4.39 -0.10 6.60
N SER A 123 4.33 1.22 6.75
CA SER A 123 5.30 1.99 7.54
C SER A 123 4.59 2.69 8.69
N VAL A 124 5.01 2.39 9.92
CA VAL A 124 4.46 2.89 11.17
C VAL A 124 5.41 3.95 11.73
N PHE A 125 4.93 5.18 11.86
CA PHE A 125 5.67 6.29 12.44
C PHE A 125 5.13 6.58 13.84
N LEU A 126 5.95 6.32 14.86
CA LEU A 126 5.59 6.42 16.26
C LEU A 126 6.18 7.68 16.90
N PRO A 127 5.40 8.43 17.70
CA PRO A 127 5.95 9.46 18.57
C PRO A 127 7.12 8.97 19.41
N ARG A 128 7.98 9.90 19.84
CA ARG A 128 9.05 9.57 20.79
C ARG A 128 8.45 9.07 22.11
N GLY A 129 8.98 7.97 22.63
CA GLY A 129 8.53 7.37 23.90
C GLY A 129 7.31 6.45 23.79
N VAL A 130 6.76 6.25 22.59
CA VAL A 130 5.70 5.27 22.34
C VAL A 130 6.31 3.93 21.94
N GLN A 131 5.82 2.84 22.50
CA GLN A 131 6.28 1.48 22.22
C GLN A 131 5.41 0.83 21.14
N PHE A 132 6.05 0.06 20.25
CA PHE A 132 5.37 -0.81 19.30
C PHE A 132 5.24 -2.20 19.89
N GLU A 133 4.01 -2.68 20.04
CA GLU A 133 3.71 -4.04 20.44
C GLU A 133 3.46 -4.89 19.20
N ALA A 134 4.14 -6.04 19.12
CA ALA A 134 3.84 -7.02 18.10
C ALA A 134 2.37 -7.49 18.26
N PRO A 135 1.65 -7.75 17.16
CA PRO A 135 0.30 -8.30 17.27
C PRO A 135 0.37 -9.57 18.11
N ALA A 136 -0.44 -9.64 19.16
CA ALA A 136 -0.66 -10.88 19.88
C ALA A 136 -1.23 -11.88 18.86
N LYS A 137 -0.40 -12.82 18.41
CA LYS A 137 -0.90 -13.98 17.69
C LYS A 137 -1.82 -14.70 18.67
N GLU A 138 -3.07 -14.92 18.31
CA GLU A 138 -3.92 -15.84 19.05
C GLU A 138 -3.30 -17.24 18.94
N GLU A 139 -2.45 -17.57 19.90
CA GLU A 139 -1.92 -18.90 20.15
C GLU A 139 -3.00 -19.67 20.93
N GLY A 140 -3.91 -20.34 20.22
CA GLY A 140 -4.86 -21.24 20.89
C GLY A 140 -6.22 -21.49 20.22
N ALA A 141 -6.22 -22.06 19.01
CA ALA A 141 -7.38 -22.83 18.54
C ALA A 141 -6.90 -24.23 18.10
N LEU A 142 -6.32 -25.00 19.03
CA LEU A 142 -6.05 -26.42 18.83
C LEU A 142 -6.10 -27.19 20.18
N SER A 143 -7.31 -27.54 20.59
CA SER A 143 -7.69 -28.58 21.57
C SER A 143 -9.20 -28.44 21.75
N ALA A 144 -10.09 -29.40 21.45
CA ALA A 144 -9.94 -30.84 21.32
C ALA A 144 -11.05 -31.39 20.39
N GLU A 145 -10.66 -31.97 19.27
CA GLU A 145 -11.44 -33.01 18.55
C GLU A 145 -10.62 -34.30 18.62
N ASP A 146 -10.48 -34.86 19.83
CA ASP A 146 -10.16 -36.28 20.00
C ASP A 146 -10.51 -36.68 21.43
N SER A 147 -11.76 -37.08 21.64
CA SER A 147 -12.24 -37.98 22.71
C SER A 147 -13.77 -37.93 22.76
N MET A 148 -14.43 -38.75 21.94
CA MET A 148 -15.59 -39.58 22.31
C MET A 148 -16.10 -40.37 21.11
#